data_AF-A0A259BJ51-F1
#
_entry.id   AF-A0A259BJ51-F1
#
_cell.length_a   1.000
_cell.length_b   1.000
_cell.length_c   1.000
_cell.angle_alpha   90.00
_cell.angle_beta   90.00
_cell.angle_gamma   90.00
#
_symmetry.space_group_name_H-M   'P 1'
#
loop_
_entity.id
_entity.type
_entity.pdbx_description
1 polymer ?
#
loop_
_entity_poly.entity_id
_entity_poly.type
_entity_poly.pdbx_seq_one_letter_code
_entity_poly.pdbx_strand_id
1 'polypeptide(L)'
;MAQRTDRGAVASYIPELAKVPLDQFAIAVTTADGEMICAGDFETAFSIQSISKVFTLTLALGQLGDNLWNRVGREPSGNAFNSIVQLEYEKGKPRNPFINAGAIAVTDVLLSGHQPREALGSILRFIRFVADDEDV
;
A
#
# COMPACT_ATOMS: atom_id res chain seq x y z
N MET A 1 -22.17 -1.99 -16.61
CA MET A 1 -21.61 -2.29 -15.26
C MET A 1 -22.69 -2.23 -14.18
N ALA A 2 -23.51 -1.18 -14.10
CA ALA A 2 -24.60 -1.01 -13.12
C ALA A 2 -25.44 -2.29 -12.83
N GLN A 3 -25.84 -3.03 -13.86
CA GLN A 3 -26.74 -4.19 -13.74
C GLN A 3 -26.06 -5.56 -13.55
N ARG A 4 -24.73 -5.62 -13.37
CA ARG A 4 -24.03 -6.88 -13.13
C ARG A 4 -24.23 -7.36 -11.69
N THR A 5 -24.52 -8.65 -11.54
CA THR A 5 -24.78 -9.31 -10.25
C THR A 5 -23.53 -9.93 -9.62
N ASP A 6 -22.43 -10.04 -10.37
CA ASP A 6 -21.13 -10.61 -9.95
C ASP A 6 -20.17 -9.53 -9.42
N ARG A 7 -20.57 -8.77 -8.40
CA ARG A 7 -19.82 -7.60 -7.89
C ARG A 7 -18.83 -7.87 -6.76
N GLY A 8 -18.68 -9.13 -6.36
CA GLY A 8 -17.94 -9.47 -5.14
C GLY A 8 -18.66 -8.98 -3.88
N ALA A 9 -17.92 -8.83 -2.79
CA ALA A 9 -18.45 -8.40 -1.49
C ALA A 9 -17.57 -7.29 -0.89
N VAL A 10 -18.19 -6.34 -0.21
CA VAL A 10 -17.48 -5.32 0.58
C VAL A 10 -16.69 -6.00 1.70
N ALA A 11 -15.46 -5.56 1.90
CA ALA A 11 -14.64 -6.03 3.01
C ALA A 11 -15.31 -5.67 4.35
N SER A 12 -15.67 -6.68 5.13
CA SER A 12 -16.47 -6.51 6.36
C SER A 12 -15.73 -6.84 7.65
N TYR A 13 -14.45 -7.23 7.55
CA TYR A 13 -13.63 -7.58 8.72
C TYR A 13 -13.20 -6.36 9.56
N ILE A 14 -13.27 -5.14 8.99
CA ILE A 14 -13.12 -3.86 9.69
C ILE A 14 -14.46 -3.12 9.62
N PRO A 15 -15.06 -2.70 10.76
CA PRO A 15 -16.38 -2.06 10.78
C PRO A 15 -16.50 -0.82 9.89
N GLU A 16 -15.43 -0.04 9.75
CA GLU A 16 -15.39 1.17 8.92
C GLU A 16 -15.46 0.83 7.43
N LEU A 17 -14.83 -0.27 6.99
CA LEU A 17 -14.86 -0.71 5.60
C LEU A 17 -16.24 -1.26 5.21
N ALA A 18 -16.95 -1.89 6.15
CA ALA A 18 -18.28 -2.45 5.93
C ALA A 18 -19.36 -1.39 5.61
N LYS A 19 -19.08 -0.11 5.88
CA LYS A 19 -20.02 1.01 5.68
C LYS A 19 -19.99 1.56 4.24
N VAL A 20 -19.02 1.15 3.42
CA VAL A 20 -18.85 1.67 2.06
C VAL A 20 -19.91 1.07 1.12
N PRO A 21 -20.62 1.88 0.30
CA PRO A 21 -21.59 1.37 -0.67
C PRO A 21 -20.95 0.44 -1.70
N LEU A 22 -21.59 -0.71 -1.97
CA LEU A 22 -21.10 -1.70 -2.94
C LEU A 22 -21.10 -1.18 -4.39
N ASP A 23 -21.94 -0.18 -4.67
CA ASP A 23 -22.10 0.43 -5.98
C ASP A 23 -21.25 1.69 -6.20
N GLN A 24 -20.54 2.17 -5.16
CA GLN A 24 -19.59 3.27 -5.28
C GLN A 24 -18.48 2.90 -6.28
N PHE A 25 -18.23 3.79 -7.24
CA PHE A 25 -17.24 3.56 -8.28
C PHE A 25 -16.62 4.87 -8.76
N ALA A 26 -15.30 4.87 -8.87
CA ALA A 26 -14.53 5.99 -9.38
C ALA A 26 -13.38 5.50 -10.25
N ILE A 27 -12.98 6.34 -11.19
CA ILE A 27 -11.74 6.20 -11.95
C ILE A 27 -11.14 7.59 -12.18
N ALA A 28 -9.83 7.68 -12.02
CA ALA A 28 -9.04 8.85 -12.34
C ALA A 28 -7.80 8.39 -13.13
N VAL A 29 -7.45 9.13 -14.18
CA VAL A 29 -6.26 8.91 -14.99
C VAL A 29 -5.49 10.21 -15.05
N THR A 30 -4.24 10.20 -14.58
CA THR A 30 -3.33 11.34 -14.68
C THR A 30 -2.26 11.03 -15.72
N THR A 31 -2.11 11.89 -16.72
CA THR A 31 -1.08 11.78 -17.76
C THR A 31 0.26 12.37 -17.29
N ALA A 32 1.33 12.10 -18.03
CA ALA A 32 2.68 12.56 -17.67
C ALA A 32 2.85 14.10 -17.72
N ASP A 33 1.98 14.80 -18.45
CA ASP A 33 1.89 16.27 -18.53
C ASP A 33 0.92 16.87 -17.49
N GLY A 34 0.33 16.05 -16.63
CA GLY A 34 -0.50 16.49 -15.50
C GLY A 34 -1.98 16.68 -15.82
N GLU A 35 -2.45 16.31 -17.03
CA GLU A 35 -3.89 16.28 -17.32
C GLU A 35 -4.55 15.15 -16.52
N MET A 36 -5.66 15.47 -15.86
CA MET A 36 -6.44 14.51 -15.09
C MET A 36 -7.81 14.31 -15.73
N ILE A 37 -8.14 13.06 -16.05
CA ILE A 37 -9.41 12.64 -16.60
C ILE A 37 -10.11 11.76 -15.57
N CYS A 38 -11.25 12.21 -15.06
CA CYS A 38 -11.98 11.55 -13.99
C CYS A 38 -13.41 11.18 -14.37
N ALA A 39 -13.96 10.15 -13.72
CA ALA A 39 -15.37 9.79 -13.80
C ALA A 39 -15.83 9.06 -12.52
N GLY A 40 -17.13 9.16 -12.22
CA GLY A 40 -17.73 8.56 -11.02
C GLY A 40 -17.42 9.36 -9.75
N ASP A 41 -17.35 8.68 -8.61
CA ASP A 41 -17.23 9.28 -7.28
C ASP A 41 -15.77 9.65 -6.91
N PHE A 42 -15.00 10.21 -7.85
CA PHE A 42 -13.54 10.36 -7.74
C PHE A 42 -13.05 11.29 -6.63
N GLU A 43 -13.91 12.19 -6.13
CA GLU A 43 -13.60 13.06 -4.99
C GLU A 43 -13.84 12.37 -3.63
N THR A 44 -14.40 11.15 -3.62
CA THR A 44 -14.67 10.44 -2.36
C THR A 44 -13.41 9.81 -1.80
N ALA A 45 -12.95 10.32 -0.66
CA ALA A 45 -11.79 9.75 0.04
C ALA A 45 -12.05 8.32 0.53
N PHE A 46 -11.02 7.48 0.45
CA PHE A 46 -11.03 6.12 0.99
C PHE A 46 -9.66 5.76 1.57
N SER A 47 -9.63 4.77 2.47
CA SER A 47 -8.37 4.27 3.01
C SER A 47 -7.53 3.56 1.94
N ILE A 48 -6.28 3.99 1.75
CA ILE A 48 -5.36 3.40 0.76
C ILE A 48 -4.97 1.93 1.07
N GLN A 49 -5.12 1.46 2.31
CA GLN A 49 -4.85 0.07 2.71
C GLN A 49 -3.47 -0.42 2.20
N SER A 50 -3.39 -1.57 1.53
CA SER A 50 -2.12 -2.15 1.04
C SER A 50 -1.43 -1.33 -0.07
N ILE A 51 -2.09 -0.32 -0.65
CA ILE A 51 -1.42 0.62 -1.57
C ILE A 51 -0.29 1.36 -0.84
N SER A 52 -0.43 1.58 0.48
CA SER A 52 0.63 2.16 1.33
C SER A 52 2.02 1.52 1.16
N LYS A 53 2.07 0.22 0.81
CA LYS A 53 3.32 -0.55 0.66
C LYS A 53 4.22 -0.02 -0.46
N VAL A 54 3.65 0.56 -1.53
CA VAL A 54 4.47 1.13 -2.61
C VAL A 54 5.22 2.37 -2.14
N PHE A 55 4.57 3.21 -1.33
CA PHE A 55 5.17 4.44 -0.82
C PHE A 55 6.26 4.14 0.21
N THR A 56 6.00 3.21 1.14
CA THR A 56 7.01 2.81 2.14
C THR A 56 8.20 2.11 1.50
N LEU A 57 7.98 1.30 0.45
CA LEU A 57 9.07 0.71 -0.33
C LEU A 57 9.95 1.77 -0.99
N THR A 58 9.34 2.76 -1.66
CA THR A 58 10.08 3.84 -2.32
C THR A 58 10.95 4.62 -1.33
N LEU A 59 10.41 4.95 -0.16
CA LEU A 59 11.17 5.61 0.90
C LEU A 59 12.33 4.74 1.40
N ALA A 60 12.09 3.46 1.66
CA ALA A 60 13.13 2.57 2.17
C ALA A 60 14.26 2.35 1.15
N LEU A 61 13.92 2.31 -0.13
CA LEU A 61 14.92 2.29 -1.21
C LEU A 61 15.71 3.60 -1.29
N GLY A 62 15.07 4.74 -1.08
CA GLY A 62 15.77 6.03 -1.00
C GLY A 62 16.76 6.10 0.17
N GLN A 63 16.47 5.42 1.29
CA GLN A 63 17.32 5.42 2.48
C GLN A 63 18.46 4.38 2.45
N LEU A 64 18.16 3.14 2.04
CA LEU A 64 19.12 2.03 2.10
C LEU A 64 19.65 1.59 0.73
N GLY A 65 19.02 2.00 -0.36
CA GLY A 65 19.31 1.47 -1.69
C GLY A 65 19.18 -0.05 -1.73
N ASP A 66 20.12 -0.69 -2.42
CA ASP A 66 20.13 -2.15 -2.60
C ASP A 66 20.30 -2.95 -1.30
N ASN A 67 20.77 -2.33 -0.21
CA ASN A 67 20.88 -3.01 1.08
C ASN A 67 19.52 -3.44 1.63
N LEU A 68 18.42 -2.82 1.19
CA LEU A 68 17.07 -3.24 1.53
C LEU A 68 16.82 -4.72 1.14
N TRP A 69 17.42 -5.18 0.04
CA TRP A 69 17.24 -6.54 -0.46
C TRP A 69 17.90 -7.61 0.40
N ASN A 70 18.70 -7.22 1.39
CA ASN A 70 19.16 -8.13 2.42
C ASN A 70 18.04 -8.47 3.42
N ARG A 71 17.07 -7.56 3.63
CA ARG A 71 15.95 -7.68 4.57
C ARG A 71 14.70 -8.31 3.96
N VAL A 72 14.45 -8.06 2.68
CA VAL A 72 13.26 -8.55 1.95
C VAL A 72 13.66 -8.97 0.53
N GLY A 73 12.99 -9.96 -0.04
CA GLY A 73 13.21 -10.41 -1.42
C GLY A 73 12.52 -9.54 -2.47
N ARG A 74 12.51 -10.02 -3.71
CA ARG A 74 11.88 -9.38 -4.88
C ARG A 74 10.97 -10.32 -5.67
N GLU A 75 10.86 -11.58 -5.25
CA GLU A 75 10.19 -12.62 -6.02
C GLU A 75 8.69 -12.67 -5.68
N PRO A 76 7.83 -12.99 -6.67
CA PRO A 76 6.42 -13.19 -6.40
C PRO A 76 6.20 -14.35 -5.40
N SER A 77 5.10 -14.26 -4.65
CA SER A 77 4.63 -15.35 -3.81
C SER A 77 3.51 -16.10 -4.52
N GLY A 78 3.60 -17.43 -4.60
CA GLY A 78 2.50 -18.28 -5.09
C GLY A 78 1.39 -18.51 -4.05
N ASN A 79 1.65 -18.14 -2.79
CA ASN A 79 0.72 -18.27 -1.67
C ASN A 79 0.01 -16.94 -1.37
N ALA A 80 -1.08 -17.02 -0.60
CA ALA A 80 -1.78 -15.83 -0.10
C ALA A 80 -0.83 -14.86 0.62
N PHE A 81 -1.11 -13.56 0.52
CA PHE A 81 -0.25 -12.46 0.99
C PHE A 81 0.04 -12.46 2.52
N ASN A 82 -0.72 -13.23 3.28
CA ASN A 82 -0.61 -13.41 4.73
C ASN A 82 -0.12 -14.81 5.14
N SER A 83 0.36 -15.63 4.20
CA SER A 83 0.80 -17.00 4.48
C SER A 83 2.12 -17.03 5.26
N ILE A 84 2.08 -17.66 6.45
CA ILE A 84 3.25 -17.88 7.30
C ILE A 84 4.13 -19.04 6.78
N VAL A 85 3.53 -20.03 6.13
CA VAL A 85 4.23 -21.23 5.63
C VAL A 85 5.39 -20.85 4.70
N GLN A 86 5.16 -19.89 3.80
CA GLN A 86 6.22 -19.42 2.90
C GLN A 86 7.34 -18.72 3.67
N LEU A 87 7.00 -17.92 4.70
CA LEU A 87 7.96 -17.19 5.51
C LEU A 87 8.84 -18.15 6.32
N GLU A 88 8.25 -19.20 6.88
CA GLU A 88 8.98 -20.26 7.60
C GLU A 88 9.93 -21.02 6.67
N TYR A 89 9.47 -21.40 5.47
CA TYR A 89 10.31 -22.03 4.45
C TYR A 89 11.49 -21.14 4.05
N GLU A 90 11.27 -19.82 3.99
CA GLU A 90 12.31 -18.81 3.70
C GLU A 90 13.11 -18.37 4.91
N LYS A 91 12.99 -19.09 6.03
CA LYS A 91 13.74 -18.85 7.27
C LYS A 91 13.60 -17.42 7.79
N GLY A 92 12.39 -16.86 7.67
CA GLY A 92 12.03 -15.56 8.20
C GLY A 92 12.32 -14.36 7.29
N LYS A 93 12.93 -14.56 6.11
CA LYS A 93 13.07 -13.48 5.12
C LYS A 93 11.82 -13.41 4.23
N PRO A 94 11.06 -12.30 4.20
CA PRO A 94 9.87 -12.23 3.36
C PRO A 94 10.22 -12.18 1.86
N ARG A 95 9.40 -12.84 1.03
CA ARG A 95 9.54 -12.94 -0.44
C ARG A 95 9.68 -11.61 -1.17
N ASN A 96 8.85 -10.64 -0.81
CA ASN A 96 8.72 -9.35 -1.49
C ASN A 96 8.06 -8.31 -0.56
N PRO A 97 8.21 -7.00 -0.84
CA PRO A 97 7.65 -5.95 0.02
C PRO A 97 6.12 -5.79 -0.07
N PHE A 98 5.44 -6.45 -1.02
CA PHE A 98 3.99 -6.27 -1.24
C PHE A 98 3.12 -7.25 -0.43
N ILE A 99 3.70 -8.32 0.11
CA ILE A 99 3.06 -9.16 1.14
C ILE A 99 3.16 -8.52 2.53
N ASN A 100 2.32 -8.94 3.47
CA ASN A 100 2.26 -8.30 4.79
C ASN A 100 3.58 -8.40 5.58
N ALA A 101 4.21 -9.57 5.57
CA ALA A 101 5.51 -9.76 6.24
C ALA A 101 6.61 -8.85 5.64
N GLY A 102 6.60 -8.66 4.32
CA GLY A 102 7.55 -7.76 3.64
C GLY A 102 7.30 -6.31 3.96
N ALA A 103 6.04 -5.88 3.96
CA ALA A 103 5.66 -4.52 4.34
C ALA A 103 6.07 -4.18 5.78
N ILE A 104 5.93 -5.13 6.70
CA ILE A 104 6.39 -4.98 8.09
C ILE A 104 7.93 -4.84 8.13
N ALA A 105 8.67 -5.68 7.40
CA ALA A 105 10.13 -5.58 7.32
C ALA A 105 10.61 -4.25 6.70
N VAL A 106 9.90 -3.73 5.70
CA VAL A 106 10.16 -2.40 5.12
C VAL A 106 9.86 -1.29 6.12
N THR A 107 8.77 -1.41 6.88
CA THR A 107 8.42 -0.42 7.92
C THR A 107 9.44 -0.40 9.05
N ASP A 108 9.95 -1.57 9.46
CA ASP A 108 11.05 -1.71 10.43
C ASP A 108 12.34 -0.99 9.96
N VAL A 109 12.66 -1.09 8.67
CA VAL A 109 13.75 -0.32 8.06
C VAL A 109 13.53 1.19 8.20
N LEU A 110 12.33 1.69 7.87
CA LEU A 110 12.01 3.11 7.98
C LEU A 110 12.03 3.61 9.44
N LEU A 111 11.69 2.74 10.39
CA LEU A 111 11.71 3.04 11.81
C LEU A 111 13.13 3.02 12.39
N SER A 112 14.07 2.34 11.73
CA SER A 112 15.44 2.17 12.24
C SER A 112 16.12 3.52 12.48
N GLY A 113 16.48 3.79 13.73
CA GLY A 113 17.14 5.04 14.13
C GLY A 113 16.20 6.23 14.37
N HIS A 114 14.88 6.05 14.27
CA HIS A 114 13.88 7.11 14.41
C HIS A 114 12.84 6.77 15.47
N GLN A 115 12.23 7.80 16.07
CA GLN A 115 11.03 7.62 16.86
C GLN A 115 9.82 7.31 15.95
N PRO A 116 8.82 6.54 16.41
CA PRO A 116 7.65 6.21 15.59
C PRO A 116 6.96 7.42 14.96
N ARG A 117 6.89 8.54 15.68
CA ARG A 117 6.29 9.80 15.17
C ARG A 117 7.08 10.40 14.01
N GLU A 118 8.40 10.27 14.01
CA GLU A 118 9.28 10.80 12.96
C GLU A 118 9.15 9.96 11.69
N ALA A 119 9.16 8.64 11.83
CA ALA A 119 8.96 7.71 10.72
C ALA A 119 7.58 7.91 10.07
N LEU A 120 6.52 8.01 10.88
CA LEU A 120 5.17 8.31 10.39
C LEU A 120 5.12 9.66 9.66
N GLY A 121 5.74 10.70 10.24
CA GLY A 121 5.81 12.02 9.60
C GLY A 121 6.54 12.00 8.25
N SER A 122 7.59 11.20 8.11
CA SER A 122 8.31 11.02 6.84
C SER A 122 7.45 10.31 5.79
N ILE A 123 6.68 9.30 6.19
CA ILE A 123 5.74 8.61 5.30
C ILE A 123 4.64 9.59 4.83
N LEU A 124 4.00 10.31 5.76
CA LEU A 124 2.93 11.26 5.40
C LEU A 124 3.44 12.37 4.49
N ARG A 125 4.56 13.01 4.81
CA ARG A 125 5.15 14.05 3.95
C ARG A 125 5.46 13.54 2.56
N PHE A 126 5.95 12.31 2.44
CA PHE A 126 6.24 11.73 1.14
C PHE A 126 4.97 11.48 0.33
N ILE A 127 3.93 10.91 0.95
CA ILE A 127 2.65 10.66 0.26
C ILE A 127 2.03 11.98 -0.21
N ARG A 128 2.00 13.02 0.64
CA ARG A 128 1.53 14.36 0.27
C ARG A 128 2.30 14.94 -0.91
N PHE A 129 3.63 14.84 -0.86
CA PHE A 129 4.51 15.31 -1.94
C PHE A 129 4.21 14.62 -3.28
N VAL A 130 4.04 13.29 -3.30
CA VAL A 130 3.78 12.57 -4.56
C VAL A 130 2.32 12.65 -5.01
N ALA A 131 1.39 12.93 -4.09
CA ALA A 131 -0.02 13.17 -4.39
C ALA A 131 -0.30 14.62 -4.79
N ASP A 132 0.63 15.54 -4.51
CA ASP A 132 0.42 17.00 -4.60
C ASP A 132 -0.81 17.47 -3.81
N ASP A 133 -1.00 16.91 -2.61
CA ASP A 133 -2.18 17.12 -1.75
C ASP A 133 -1.77 17.10 -0.27
N GLU A 134 -2.04 18.20 0.45
CA GLU A 134 -1.74 18.36 1.88
C GLU A 134 -2.81 17.78 2.81
N ASP A 135 -4.00 17.47 2.29
CA ASP A 135 -5.14 16.96 3.05
C ASP A 135 -5.07 15.42 3.25
N VAL A 136 -4.06 14.76 2.68
CA VAL A 136 -3.70 13.36 2.97
C VAL A 136 -3.12 13.20 4.38
#